data_AF-A0A4Y4CTF1-F1
#
_entry.id   AF-A0A4Y4CTF1-F1
#
_cell.length_a   1.000
_cell.length_b   1.000
_cell.length_c   1.000
_cell.angle_alpha   90.00
_cell.angle_beta   90.00
_cell.angle_gamma   90.00
#
_symmetry.space_group_name_H-M   'P 1'
#
loop_
_entity.id
_entity.type
_entity.pdbx_description
1 polymer ?
#
loop_
_entity_poly.entity_id
_entity_poly.type
_entity_poly.pdbx_seq_one_letter_code
_entity_poly.pdbx_strand_id
1 'polypeptide(L)'
;MESDSVLYGLLGRIHLLMRRAANRIIDIEYMRINKDYAREIVRVGVATGHAELIELCDRLRQAMELDPPAAPAEPRREAPPGLLERLRSARSGATHPTQRYIGSLR
;
A
#
# COMPACT_ATOMS: atom_id res chain seq x y z
N MET A 1 -17.65 -0.81 -25.23
CA MET A 1 -18.90 -0.59 -24.49
C MET A 1 -19.26 -1.76 -23.57
N GLU A 2 -19.27 -3.01 -24.04
CA GLU A 2 -19.59 -4.16 -23.16
C GLU A 2 -18.59 -4.33 -21.99
N SER A 3 -17.29 -4.14 -22.25
CA SER A 3 -16.26 -4.25 -21.21
C SER A 3 -16.42 -3.24 -20.07
N ASP A 4 -16.82 -2.00 -20.39
CA ASP A 4 -17.06 -0.96 -19.38
C ASP A 4 -18.28 -1.29 -18.53
N SER A 5 -19.35 -1.82 -19.12
CA SER A 5 -20.55 -2.25 -18.39
C SER A 5 -20.23 -3.37 -17.40
N VAL A 6 -19.43 -4.36 -17.82
CA VAL A 6 -18.97 -5.45 -16.95
C VAL A 6 -18.09 -4.91 -15.81
N LEU A 7 -17.17 -3.98 -16.10
CA LEU A 7 -16.34 -3.35 -15.09
C LEU A 7 -17.20 -2.57 -14.08
N TYR A 8 -18.13 -1.74 -14.52
CA TYR A 8 -19.04 -1.02 -13.62
C TYR A 8 -19.88 -1.96 -12.76
N GLY A 9 -20.37 -3.07 -13.30
CA GLY A 9 -21.06 -4.11 -12.53
C GLY A 9 -20.19 -4.71 -11.43
N LEU A 10 -18.90 -4.96 -11.73
CA LEU A 10 -17.92 -5.43 -10.76
C LEU A 10 -17.65 -4.39 -9.66
N LEU A 11 -17.34 -3.14 -10.04
CA LEU A 11 -17.05 -2.06 -9.10
C LEU A 11 -18.27 -1.77 -8.18
N GLY A 12 -19.48 -1.80 -8.72
CA GLY A 12 -20.72 -1.61 -7.97
C GLY A 12 -20.96 -2.70 -6.92
N ARG A 13 -20.68 -3.97 -7.25
CA ARG A 13 -20.82 -5.08 -6.30
C ARG A 13 -19.78 -5.00 -5.19
N ILE A 14 -18.54 -4.61 -5.51
CA ILE A 14 -17.49 -4.32 -4.52
C ILE A 14 -17.93 -3.18 -3.59
N HIS A 15 -18.45 -2.08 -4.13
CA HIS A 15 -18.96 -0.96 -3.33
C HIS A 15 -20.05 -1.41 -2.34
N LEU A 16 -21.01 -2.22 -2.80
CA LEU A 16 -22.10 -2.72 -1.95
C LEU A 16 -21.56 -3.58 -0.79
N LEU A 17 -20.64 -4.50 -1.06
CA LEU A 17 -20.05 -5.35 -0.03
C LEU A 17 -19.15 -4.56 0.94
N MET A 18 -18.37 -3.60 0.44
CA MET A 18 -17.59 -2.70 1.28
C MET A 18 -18.47 -1.89 2.24
N ARG A 19 -19.65 -1.43 1.78
CA ARG A 19 -20.65 -0.76 2.61
C ARG A 19 -21.19 -1.71 3.69
N ARG A 20 -21.50 -2.96 3.34
CA ARG A 20 -22.14 -3.92 4.24
C ARG A 20 -21.18 -4.55 5.25
N ALA A 21 -20.01 -4.99 4.81
CA ALA A 21 -19.06 -5.74 5.62
C ALA A 21 -18.10 -4.82 6.40
N ALA A 22 -17.78 -3.63 5.87
CA ALA A 22 -16.77 -2.74 6.46
C ALA A 22 -17.29 -1.33 6.76
N ASN A 23 -18.57 -1.05 6.52
CA ASN A 23 -19.19 0.28 6.64
C ASN A 23 -18.41 1.38 5.89
N ARG A 24 -17.84 1.04 4.72
CA ARG A 24 -17.04 1.93 3.89
C ARG A 24 -17.76 2.27 2.59
N ILE A 25 -17.84 3.56 2.29
CA ILE A 25 -18.29 4.08 1.00
C ILE A 25 -17.04 4.33 0.16
N ILE A 26 -17.03 3.82 -1.08
CA ILE A 26 -15.93 3.98 -2.03
C ILE A 26 -16.40 4.69 -3.29
N ASP A 27 -15.52 5.47 -3.91
CA ASP A 27 -15.80 6.18 -5.15
C ASP A 27 -15.52 5.26 -6.35
N ILE A 28 -16.58 4.89 -7.07
CA ILE A 28 -16.51 3.97 -8.21
C ILE A 28 -15.85 4.63 -9.42
N GLU A 29 -16.18 5.90 -9.70
CA GLU A 29 -15.65 6.61 -10.86
C GLU A 29 -14.15 6.86 -10.68
N TYR A 30 -13.73 7.22 -9.48
CA TYR A 30 -12.32 7.41 -9.19
C TYR A 30 -11.54 6.08 -9.22
N MET A 31 -12.13 5.00 -8.69
CA MET A 31 -11.53 3.67 -8.75
C MET A 31 -11.31 3.17 -10.17
N ARG A 32 -12.20 3.51 -11.10
CA ARG A 32 -12.04 3.13 -12.51
C ARG A 32 -10.82 3.76 -13.18
N ILE A 33 -10.49 5.00 -12.83
CA ILE A 33 -9.42 5.77 -13.49
C ILE A 33 -8.08 5.74 -12.74
N ASN A 34 -8.08 5.42 -11.44
CA ASN A 34 -6.88 5.41 -10.61
C ASN A 34 -6.56 3.99 -10.12
N LYS A 35 -5.53 3.37 -10.72
CA LYS A 35 -5.07 2.02 -10.36
C LYS A 35 -4.51 1.93 -8.94
N ASP A 36 -3.86 2.98 -8.43
CA ASP A 36 -3.34 2.96 -7.06
C ASP A 36 -4.46 2.99 -6.02
N TYR A 37 -5.49 3.78 -6.28
CA TYR A 37 -6.69 3.77 -5.46
C TYR A 37 -7.39 2.39 -5.52
N ALA A 38 -7.52 1.80 -6.72
CA ALA A 38 -8.09 0.46 -6.88
C ALA A 38 -7.30 -0.62 -6.12
N ARG A 39 -5.96 -0.60 -6.18
CA ARG A 39 -5.09 -1.48 -5.38
C ARG A 39 -5.38 -1.34 -3.89
N GLU A 40 -5.58 -0.12 -3.44
CA GLU A 40 -5.78 0.13 -2.03
C GLU A 40 -7.17 -0.27 -1.54
N ILE A 41 -8.20 -0.10 -2.37
CA ILE A 41 -9.51 -0.69 -2.13
C ILE A 41 -9.43 -2.21 -2.10
N VAL A 42 -8.67 -2.84 -2.99
CA VAL A 42 -8.45 -4.29 -2.98
C VAL A 42 -7.74 -4.74 -1.69
N ARG A 43 -6.70 -4.03 -1.26
CA ARG A 43 -5.99 -4.32 -0.01
C ARG A 43 -6.93 -4.26 1.19
N VAL A 44 -7.74 -3.21 1.28
CA VAL A 44 -8.72 -3.05 2.37
C VAL A 44 -9.82 -4.11 2.27
N GLY A 45 -10.31 -4.40 1.07
CA GLY A 45 -11.37 -5.38 0.82
C GLY A 45 -10.97 -6.79 1.25
N VAL A 46 -9.76 -7.22 0.92
CA VAL A 46 -9.22 -8.53 1.37
C VAL A 46 -9.09 -8.58 2.88
N ALA A 47 -8.65 -7.49 3.52
CA ALA A 47 -8.49 -7.43 4.97
C ALA A 47 -9.81 -7.59 5.75
N THR A 48 -10.97 -7.44 5.10
CA THR A 48 -12.28 -7.69 5.73
C THR A 48 -12.55 -9.17 6.02
N GLY A 49 -11.86 -10.09 5.34
CA GLY A 49 -12.11 -11.54 5.44
C GLY A 49 -13.42 -12.02 4.80
N HIS A 50 -14.17 -11.14 4.11
CA HIS A 50 -15.43 -11.52 3.47
C HIS A 50 -15.18 -12.28 2.17
N ALA A 51 -15.53 -13.57 2.12
CA ALA A 51 -15.19 -14.48 1.02
C ALA A 51 -15.60 -13.95 -0.38
N GLU A 52 -16.86 -13.53 -0.54
CA GLU A 52 -17.33 -13.00 -1.83
C GLU A 52 -16.61 -11.70 -2.23
N LEU A 53 -16.22 -10.87 -1.26
CA LEU A 53 -15.53 -9.62 -1.54
C LEU A 53 -14.10 -9.90 -2.00
N ILE A 54 -13.44 -10.89 -1.40
CA ILE A 54 -12.12 -11.37 -1.82
C ILE A 54 -12.16 -11.84 -3.28
N GLU A 55 -13.14 -12.66 -3.66
CA GLU A 55 -13.29 -13.12 -5.04
C GLU A 55 -13.48 -11.97 -6.04
N LEU A 56 -14.29 -10.98 -5.68
CA LEU A 56 -14.51 -9.80 -6.53
C LEU A 56 -13.24 -8.94 -6.62
N CYS A 57 -12.50 -8.81 -5.52
CA CYS A 57 -11.20 -8.13 -5.51
C CYS A 57 -10.19 -8.83 -6.44
N ASP A 58 -10.16 -10.16 -6.48
CA ASP A 58 -9.28 -10.92 -7.38
C ASP A 58 -9.65 -10.70 -8.85
N ARG A 59 -10.95 -10.72 -9.18
CA ARG A 59 -11.43 -10.38 -10.53
C ARG A 59 -11.09 -8.94 -10.91
N LEU A 60 -11.15 -8.01 -9.96
CA LEU A 60 -10.80 -6.61 -10.19
C LEU A 60 -9.31 -6.45 -10.51
N ARG A 61 -8.42 -7.17 -9.80
CA ARG A 61 -6.98 -7.16 -10.10
C ARG A 61 -6.71 -7.56 -11.55
N GLN A 62 -7.39 -8.60 -12.03
CA GLN A 62 -7.26 -9.06 -13.42
C GLN A 62 -7.86 -8.05 -14.41
N ALA A 63 -9.08 -7.58 -14.17
CA ALA A 63 -9.79 -6.68 -15.08
C ALA A 63 -9.09 -5.32 -15.26
N MET A 64 -8.39 -4.84 -14.24
CA MET A 64 -7.67 -3.56 -14.27
C MET A 64 -6.15 -3.70 -14.38
N GLU A 65 -5.63 -4.92 -14.48
CA GLU A 65 -4.18 -5.22 -14.48
C GLU A 65 -3.47 -4.49 -13.32
N LEU A 66 -3.92 -4.77 -12.09
CA LEU A 66 -3.43 -4.08 -10.90
C LEU A 66 -2.11 -4.64 -10.38
N ASP A 67 -1.85 -5.92 -10.62
CA ASP A 67 -0.62 -6.54 -10.16
C ASP A 67 0.60 -5.93 -10.87
N PRO A 68 1.68 -5.61 -10.14
CA PRO A 68 2.88 -5.10 -10.78
C PRO A 68 3.39 -6.15 -11.78
N PRO A 69 3.95 -5.72 -12.92
CA PRO A 69 4.63 -6.65 -13.81
C PRO A 69 5.70 -7.38 -13.00
N ALA A 70 5.76 -8.70 -13.14
CA ALA A 70 6.75 -9.51 -12.45
C ALA A 70 8.14 -8.93 -12.74
N ALA A 71 8.75 -8.32 -11.72
CA ALA A 71 10.08 -7.76 -11.87
C ALA A 71 11.02 -8.91 -12.28
N PRO A 72 11.94 -8.70 -13.24
CA PRO A 72 13.03 -9.64 -13.46
C PRO A 72 13.72 -9.89 -12.11
N ALA A 73 14.03 -11.14 -11.80
CA ALA A 73 14.72 -11.49 -10.56
C ALA A 73 16.07 -10.77 -10.52
N GLU A 74 16.12 -9.59 -9.88
CA GLU A 74 17.39 -8.92 -9.66
C GLU A 74 18.20 -9.76 -8.67
N PRO A 75 19.50 -10.01 -8.94
CA PRO A 75 20.34 -10.71 -8.01
C PRO A 75 20.36 -9.93 -6.70
N ARG A 76 20.21 -10.66 -5.59
CA ARG A 76 20.15 -10.12 -4.23
C ARG A 76 21.38 -9.23 -3.98
N ARG A 77 21.24 -7.92 -4.18
CA ARG A 77 22.22 -6.95 -3.71
C ARG A 77 22.23 -7.02 -2.20
N GLU A 78 23.37 -7.46 -1.65
CA GLU A 78 23.63 -7.37 -0.22
C GLU A 78 23.39 -5.92 0.22
N ALA A 79 22.43 -5.74 1.13
CA ALA A 79 22.03 -4.41 1.56
C ALA A 79 23.21 -3.77 2.29
N PRO A 80 23.59 -2.53 1.94
CA PRO A 80 24.64 -1.82 2.68
C PRO A 80 24.19 -1.64 4.15
N PRO A 81 25.14 -1.61 5.10
CA PRO A 81 24.84 -1.51 6.52
C PRO A 81 23.93 -0.30 6.78
N GLY A 82 22.87 -0.52 7.56
CA GLY A 82 21.85 0.49 7.83
C GLY A 82 22.44 1.75 8.45
N LEU A 83 21.73 2.88 8.28
CA LEU A 83 22.17 4.17 8.81
C LEU A 83 22.53 4.11 10.30
N LEU A 84 21.77 3.35 11.10
CA LEU A 84 22.01 3.17 12.54
C LEU A 84 23.35 2.51 12.85
N GLU A 85 23.75 1.53 12.04
CA GLU A 85 25.02 0.81 12.22
C GLU A 85 26.21 1.70 11.85
N ARG A 86 26.08 2.49 10.78
CA ARG A 86 27.06 3.51 10.40
C ARG A 86 27.25 4.57 11.49
N LEU A 87 26.15 5.06 12.07
CA LEU A 87 26.19 6.03 13.16
C LEU A 87 26.80 5.46 14.45
N ARG A 88 26.58 4.16 14.73
CA ARG A 88 27.17 3.49 15.89
C ARG A 88 28.69 3.35 15.75
N SER A 89 29.17 2.97 14.56
CA SER A 89 30.61 2.89 14.28
C SER A 89 31.30 4.26 14.38
N ALA A 90 30.67 5.32 13.85
CA ALA A 90 31.19 6.68 13.95
C ALA A 90 31.30 7.20 15.39
N ARG A 91 30.39 6.77 16.29
CA ARG A 91 30.39 7.20 17.69
C ARG A 91 31.53 6.60 18.51
N SER A 92 31.99 5.40 18.17
CA SER A 92 33.07 4.72 18.90
C SER A 92 34.43 5.45 18.82
N GLY A 93 34.59 6.39 17.89
CA GLY A 93 35.79 7.24 17.75
C GLY A 93 35.71 8.62 18.43
N ALA A 94 34.60 8.98 19.07
CA ALA A 94 34.44 10.30 19.67
C ALA A 94 34.89 10.30 21.15
N THR A 95 36.13 10.73 21.41
CA THR A 95 36.72 10.79 22.77
C THR A 95 36.72 12.20 23.40
N HIS A 96 35.84 13.11 22.98
CA HIS A 96 35.81 14.47 23.54
C HIS A 96 34.58 14.75 24.41
N PRO A 97 34.76 15.43 25.56
CA PRO A 97 33.68 15.71 26.51
C PRO A 97 32.71 16.74 25.92
N THR A 98 31.44 16.37 25.80
CA THR A 98 30.38 17.27 25.33
C THR A 98 30.06 18.30 26.41
N GLN A 99 30.52 19.54 26.21
CA GLN A 99 30.06 20.67 26.98
C GLN A 99 28.59 20.93 26.67
N ARG A 100 27.73 20.61 27.64
CA ARG A 100 26.27 20.58 27.52
C ARG A 100 25.74 22.03 27.51
N TYR A 101 25.31 22.52 26.35
CA TYR A 101 24.64 23.81 26.24
C TYR A 101 23.26 23.75 26.92
N ILE A 102 23.06 24.52 27.97
CA ILE A 102 21.77 24.71 28.65
C ILE A 102 21.29 26.12 28.28
N GLY A 103 20.56 26.23 27.17
CA GLY A 103 19.77 27.43 26.86
C GLY A 103 18.42 27.32 27.54
N SER A 104 18.15 28.16 28.54
CA SER A 104 16.82 28.30 29.13
C SER A 104 15.88 28.96 28.11
N LEU A 105 14.86 28.23 27.65
CA LEU A 105 13.75 28.86 26.94
C LEU A 105 13.02 29.79 27.91
N ARG A 106 12.91 31.07 27.54
CA ARG A 106 12.01 32.04 28.15
C ARG A 106 10.65 31.95 27.47
#